data_AF-A0A9W6EWI0-F1
#
_entry.id   AF-A0A9W6EWI0-F1
#
_cell.length_a   1.000
_cell.length_b   1.000
_cell.length_c   1.000
_cell.angle_alpha   90.00
_cell.angle_beta   90.00
_cell.angle_gamma   90.00
#
_symmetry.space_group_name_H-M   'P 1'
#
loop_
_entity.id
_entity.type
_entity.pdbx_description
1 polymer ?
#
loop_
_entity_poly.entity_id
_entity_poly.type
_entity_poly.pdbx_seq_one_letter_code
_entity_poly.pdbx_strand_id
1 'polypeptide(L)'
;MLRQVARSTRKAAPAGCAGLWNLSDSLNFLGLQKGGTPQEVCAIDPRTVLRPEELQAASLDQAAIQIRVPRELVPKLSKGVPELAEMDEPGNAWYFGERAEIFDYKLVGELPTQSGFAALIYREVLESVRKGEVKKLPSWEDFLQLTSDQVVWPHRKTPFLFAGRMVEASMAALYTLEREGRVTGVLISSESSGGFE
;
A
#
# COMPACT_ATOMS: atom_id res chain seq x y z
N MET A 1 44.33 29.92 34.45
CA MET A 1 43.08 30.30 33.76
C MET A 1 43.10 29.74 32.35
N LEU A 2 42.19 28.83 31.99
CA LEU A 2 41.72 28.59 30.62
C LEU A 2 40.53 27.61 30.69
N ARG A 3 39.34 28.13 30.41
CA ARG A 3 38.06 27.42 30.39
C ARG A 3 37.98 26.54 29.13
N GLN A 4 37.72 25.25 29.28
CA GLN A 4 37.24 24.41 28.17
C GLN A 4 35.71 24.44 28.14
N VAL A 5 35.18 24.98 27.05
CA VAL A 5 33.75 25.07 26.74
C VAL A 5 33.32 23.77 26.05
N ALA A 6 32.31 23.14 26.62
CA ALA A 6 31.62 21.99 26.07
C ALA A 6 31.07 22.30 24.66
N ARG A 7 31.40 21.47 23.67
CA ARG A 7 30.70 21.44 22.37
C ARG A 7 29.83 20.20 22.32
N SER A 8 28.55 20.43 22.65
CA SER A 8 27.40 19.57 22.34
C SER A 8 27.38 19.27 20.84
N THR A 9 27.69 18.03 20.47
CA THR A 9 27.45 17.49 19.13
C THR A 9 25.95 17.26 18.93
N ARG A 10 25.23 18.33 18.54
CA ARG A 10 23.92 18.17 17.90
C ARG A 10 24.15 17.46 16.56
N LYS A 11 23.79 16.18 16.47
CA LYS A 11 23.62 15.50 15.18
C LYS A 11 22.58 16.30 14.38
N ALA A 12 23.05 16.94 13.32
CA ALA A 12 22.19 17.56 12.33
C ALA A 12 21.34 16.46 11.68
N ALA A 13 20.02 16.66 11.66
CA ALA A 13 19.13 15.83 10.85
C ALA A 13 19.49 16.03 9.37
N PRO A 14 19.68 14.95 8.58
CA PRO A 14 19.96 15.11 7.16
C PRO A 14 18.74 15.71 6.47
N ALA A 15 18.97 16.79 5.75
CA ALA A 15 18.02 17.40 4.83
C ALA A 15 17.78 16.46 3.64
N GLY A 16 16.52 16.31 3.21
CA GLY A 16 16.22 15.91 1.84
C GLY A 16 15.27 14.73 1.60
N CYS A 17 14.15 14.61 2.30
CA CYS A 17 13.06 13.71 1.88
C CYS A 17 12.20 14.31 0.73
N ALA A 18 12.86 14.84 -0.30
CA ALA A 18 12.19 15.38 -1.48
C ALA A 18 12.43 14.41 -2.65
N GLY A 19 11.56 13.38 -2.78
CA GLY A 19 11.42 12.64 -4.05
C GLY A 19 11.55 11.11 -4.05
N LEU A 20 11.53 10.42 -2.91
CA LEU A 20 11.70 8.96 -2.88
C LEU A 20 10.65 8.28 -1.99
N TRP A 21 9.44 8.10 -2.53
CA TRP A 21 8.47 7.16 -1.95
C TRP A 21 8.92 5.70 -2.08
N ASN A 22 9.93 5.44 -2.93
CA ASN A 22 10.69 4.20 -2.90
C ASN A 22 11.54 4.13 -1.64
N LEU A 23 10.91 3.78 -0.53
CA LEU A 23 11.62 3.29 0.65
C LEU A 23 12.40 2.01 0.34
N SER A 24 12.01 1.23 -0.68
CA SER A 24 12.82 0.11 -1.19
C SER A 24 14.22 0.57 -1.65
N ASP A 25 14.32 1.71 -2.33
CA ASP A 25 15.61 2.28 -2.75
C ASP A 25 16.36 2.88 -1.55
N SER A 26 15.65 3.47 -0.59
CA SER A 26 16.25 4.09 0.61
C SER A 26 16.71 3.05 1.65
N LEU A 27 15.99 1.93 1.79
CA LEU A 27 16.34 0.77 2.63
C LEU A 27 17.48 -0.04 2.03
N ASN A 28 17.56 -0.15 0.70
CA ASN A 28 18.72 -0.69 0.00
C ASN A 28 19.94 0.24 0.10
N PHE A 29 19.75 1.57 -0.01
CA PHE A 29 20.83 2.58 0.09
C PHE A 29 21.44 2.69 1.50
N LEU A 30 20.65 2.40 2.54
CA LEU A 30 21.14 2.34 3.93
C LEU A 30 21.78 0.99 4.31
N GLY A 31 21.88 0.04 3.38
CA GLY A 31 22.60 -1.23 3.59
C GLY A 31 22.05 -2.11 4.73
N LEU A 32 20.81 -1.89 5.16
CA LEU A 32 20.35 -2.37 6.47
C LEU A 32 19.56 -3.68 6.48
N GLN A 33 19.26 -4.35 5.36
CA GLN A 33 18.62 -5.68 5.44
C GLN A 33 19.09 -6.70 4.40
N LYS A 34 20.15 -7.44 4.75
CA LYS A 34 20.34 -8.83 4.32
C LYS A 34 19.50 -9.71 5.27
N GLY A 35 18.30 -10.11 4.84
CA GLY A 35 17.42 -11.00 5.61
C GLY A 35 16.12 -11.34 4.86
N GLY A 36 15.61 -12.55 5.09
CA GLY A 36 14.35 -13.11 4.55
C GLY A 36 13.12 -12.82 5.41
N THR A 37 13.08 -11.67 6.08
CA THR A 37 11.97 -11.29 6.94
C THR A 37 10.76 -10.85 6.11
N PRO A 38 9.54 -11.35 6.41
CA PRO A 38 8.31 -10.89 5.76
C PRO A 38 8.13 -9.37 5.89
N GLN A 39 7.53 -8.77 4.87
CA GLN A 39 7.23 -7.34 4.80
C GLN A 39 5.75 -7.11 5.15
N GLU A 40 5.47 -6.05 5.90
CA GLU A 40 4.10 -5.65 6.25
C GLU A 40 3.57 -4.65 5.23
N VAL A 41 2.48 -5.02 4.56
CA VAL A 41 1.79 -4.22 3.54
C VAL A 41 0.34 -4.05 3.97
N CYS A 42 -0.23 -2.88 3.69
CA CYS A 42 -1.62 -2.58 3.93
C CYS A 42 -2.37 -2.35 2.62
N ALA A 43 -3.60 -2.84 2.54
CA ALA A 43 -4.58 -2.39 1.56
C ALA A 43 -5.44 -1.27 2.18
N ILE A 44 -5.60 -0.15 1.49
CA ILE A 44 -6.31 1.04 1.98
C ILE A 44 -6.89 1.85 0.80
N ASP A 45 -7.95 2.63 1.05
CA ASP A 45 -8.39 3.68 0.12
C ASP A 45 -7.28 4.74 -0.02
N PRO A 46 -6.72 4.98 -1.22
CA PRO A 46 -5.64 5.95 -1.40
C PRO A 46 -6.04 7.36 -0.98
N ARG A 47 -7.32 7.75 -1.09
CA ARG A 47 -7.78 9.09 -0.71
C ARG A 47 -7.59 9.35 0.78
N THR A 48 -7.84 8.35 1.63
CA THR A 48 -7.61 8.46 3.07
C THR A 48 -6.13 8.74 3.37
N VAL A 49 -5.21 8.09 2.67
CA VAL A 49 -3.76 8.33 2.83
C VAL A 49 -3.35 9.72 2.36
N LEU A 50 -3.91 10.18 1.24
CA LEU A 50 -3.62 11.50 0.66
C LEU A 50 -4.27 12.66 1.43
N ARG A 51 -5.10 12.36 2.44
CA ARG A 51 -5.71 13.32 3.36
C ARG A 51 -5.28 13.02 4.80
N PRO A 52 -4.09 13.49 5.23
CA PRO A 52 -3.51 13.13 6.53
C PRO A 52 -4.42 13.39 7.73
N GLU A 53 -5.28 14.41 7.68
CA GLU A 53 -6.22 14.71 8.76
C GLU A 53 -7.29 13.61 8.90
N GLU A 54 -7.78 13.06 7.78
CA GLU A 54 -8.70 11.91 7.78
C GLU A 54 -7.99 10.65 8.32
N LEU A 55 -6.74 10.41 7.89
CA LEU A 55 -5.95 9.27 8.34
C LEU A 55 -5.60 9.34 9.84
N GLN A 56 -5.35 10.54 10.38
CA GLN A 56 -5.08 10.75 11.80
C GLN A 56 -6.30 10.46 12.67
N ALA A 57 -7.48 10.89 12.21
CA ALA A 57 -8.75 10.66 12.89
C ALA A 57 -9.25 9.21 12.75
N ALA A 58 -8.84 8.49 11.69
CA ALA A 58 -9.27 7.12 11.42
C ALA A 58 -8.67 6.09 12.37
N SER A 59 -9.47 5.06 12.68
CA SER A 59 -8.95 3.81 13.23
C SER A 59 -8.33 3.00 12.09
N LEU A 60 -7.01 2.76 12.15
CA LEU A 60 -6.30 2.02 11.09
C LEU A 60 -6.87 0.62 10.87
N ASP A 61 -7.31 -0.05 11.93
CA ASP A 61 -7.88 -1.40 11.86
C ASP A 61 -9.23 -1.44 11.11
N GLN A 62 -9.88 -0.29 10.93
CA GLN A 62 -11.12 -0.14 10.15
C GLN A 62 -10.87 0.41 8.75
N ALA A 63 -9.80 1.21 8.58
CA ALA A 63 -9.50 1.87 7.31
C ALA A 63 -8.56 1.06 6.41
N ALA A 64 -7.79 0.13 6.99
CA ALA A 64 -6.79 -0.64 6.26
C ALA A 64 -6.76 -2.11 6.68
N ILE A 65 -6.51 -2.98 5.71
CA ILE A 65 -6.26 -4.40 5.95
C ILE A 65 -4.76 -4.67 5.85
N GLN A 66 -4.17 -5.18 6.92
CA GLN A 66 -2.75 -5.51 6.97
C GLN A 66 -2.50 -6.97 6.57
N ILE A 67 -1.52 -7.17 5.69
CA ILE A 67 -0.98 -8.49 5.32
C ILE A 67 0.53 -8.55 5.55
N ARG A 68 1.03 -9.78 5.76
CA ARG A 68 2.45 -10.09 5.82
C ARG A 68 2.82 -10.91 4.59
N VAL A 69 3.70 -10.36 3.76
CA VAL A 69 4.12 -11.01 2.51
C VAL A 69 5.61 -11.32 2.51
N PRO A 70 6.04 -12.42 1.87
CA PRO A 70 7.46 -12.65 1.61
C PRO A 70 8.08 -11.50 0.80
N ARG A 71 9.36 -11.22 1.02
CA ARG A 71 10.05 -10.09 0.37
C ARG A 71 10.04 -10.19 -1.15
N GLU A 72 10.11 -11.41 -1.68
CA GLU A 72 10.05 -11.74 -3.10
C GLU A 72 8.70 -11.44 -3.75
N LEU A 73 7.61 -11.36 -2.96
CA LEU A 73 6.28 -11.03 -3.46
C LEU A 73 6.10 -9.52 -3.63
N VAL A 74 6.83 -8.70 -2.87
CA VAL A 74 6.66 -7.24 -2.85
C VAL A 74 6.81 -6.58 -4.23
N PRO A 75 7.84 -6.89 -5.06
CA PRO A 75 7.93 -6.33 -6.42
C PRO A 75 6.76 -6.73 -7.34
N LYS A 76 6.06 -7.82 -7.03
CA LYS A 76 4.90 -8.28 -7.79
C LYS A 76 3.62 -7.56 -7.37
N LEU A 77 3.56 -7.02 -6.15
CA LEU A 77 2.43 -6.21 -5.66
C LEU A 77 2.26 -4.91 -6.46
N SER A 78 3.28 -4.46 -7.19
CA SER A 78 3.20 -3.31 -8.10
C SER A 78 2.75 -3.67 -9.51
N LYS A 79 2.53 -4.94 -9.81
CA LYS A 79 2.23 -5.45 -11.15
C LYS A 79 0.86 -6.13 -11.18
N GLY A 80 -0.13 -5.48 -10.58
CA GLY A 80 -1.50 -5.98 -10.55
C GLY A 80 -2.00 -6.28 -11.95
N VAL A 81 -2.54 -7.48 -12.15
CA VAL A 81 -3.19 -7.89 -13.39
C VAL A 81 -4.70 -7.71 -13.21
N PRO A 82 -5.35 -6.79 -13.94
CA PRO A 82 -6.77 -6.58 -13.84
C PRO A 82 -7.55 -7.71 -14.52
N GLU A 83 -8.70 -8.04 -13.96
CA GLU A 83 -9.72 -8.89 -14.53
C GLU A 83 -11.07 -8.22 -14.32
N LEU A 84 -11.89 -8.19 -15.37
CA LEU A 84 -13.28 -7.76 -15.24
C LEU A 84 -14.12 -8.99 -14.90
N ALA A 85 -15.11 -8.79 -14.04
CA ALA A 85 -16.13 -9.80 -13.80
C ALA A 85 -16.88 -10.14 -15.10
N GLU A 86 -17.56 -11.28 -15.12
CA GLU A 86 -18.32 -11.73 -16.27
C GLU A 86 -19.41 -10.70 -16.65
N MET A 87 -19.84 -10.71 -17.91
CA MET A 87 -20.61 -9.62 -18.54
C MET A 87 -21.90 -9.21 -17.82
N ASP A 88 -22.42 -10.04 -16.91
CA ASP A 88 -23.67 -9.81 -16.18
C ASP A 88 -23.46 -9.25 -14.75
N GLU A 89 -22.23 -9.25 -14.23
CA GLU A 89 -21.90 -8.73 -12.90
C GLU A 89 -20.92 -7.55 -13.00
N PRO A 90 -21.31 -6.34 -12.55
CA PRO A 90 -20.39 -5.23 -12.53
C PRO A 90 -19.32 -5.46 -11.46
N GLY A 91 -18.07 -5.70 -11.88
CA GLY A 91 -16.99 -5.95 -10.94
C GLY A 91 -15.63 -6.04 -11.60
N ASN A 92 -14.59 -5.98 -10.77
CA ASN A 92 -13.23 -6.25 -11.18
C ASN A 92 -12.35 -6.76 -10.04
N ALA A 93 -11.33 -7.50 -10.44
CA ALA A 93 -10.32 -8.06 -9.58
C ALA A 93 -8.91 -7.62 -10.02
N TRP A 94 -8.00 -7.57 -9.06
CA TRP A 94 -6.58 -7.33 -9.27
C TRP A 94 -5.78 -8.47 -8.64
N TYR A 95 -5.04 -9.20 -9.48
CA TYR A 95 -4.21 -10.32 -9.06
C TYR A 95 -2.73 -9.92 -8.97
N PHE A 96 -2.06 -10.39 -7.93
CA PHE A 96 -0.63 -10.15 -7.70
C PHE A 96 0.07 -11.43 -7.30
N GLY A 97 1.22 -11.72 -7.91
CA GLY A 97 2.00 -12.92 -7.57
C GLY A 97 1.54 -14.16 -8.31
N GLU A 98 1.48 -15.29 -7.60
CA GLU A 98 0.88 -16.51 -8.14
C GLU A 98 -0.63 -16.34 -8.28
N ARG A 99 -1.17 -16.92 -9.35
CA ARG A 99 -2.61 -16.94 -9.63
C ARG A 99 -3.16 -18.34 -9.38
N ALA A 100 -4.37 -18.37 -8.83
CA ALA A 100 -5.18 -19.56 -8.62
C ALA A 100 -6.66 -19.19 -8.83
N GLU A 101 -7.56 -20.15 -8.67
CA GLU A 101 -9.00 -19.89 -8.65
C GLU A 101 -9.40 -19.09 -7.40
N ILE A 102 -10.46 -18.29 -7.47
CA ILE A 102 -10.85 -17.40 -6.36
C ILE A 102 -11.08 -18.15 -5.03
N PHE A 103 -11.63 -19.37 -5.10
CA PHE A 103 -11.89 -20.21 -3.92
C PHE A 103 -10.63 -20.81 -3.29
N ASP A 104 -9.48 -20.77 -3.96
CA ASP A 104 -8.19 -21.13 -3.36
C ASP A 104 -7.63 -20.00 -2.48
N TYR A 105 -8.16 -18.77 -2.62
CA TYR A 105 -7.74 -17.64 -1.81
C TYR A 105 -8.52 -17.58 -0.49
N LYS A 106 -7.81 -17.18 0.57
CA LYS A 106 -8.40 -16.92 1.88
C LYS A 106 -8.72 -15.44 2.02
N LEU A 107 -9.96 -15.11 2.37
CA LEU A 107 -10.34 -13.74 2.73
C LEU A 107 -9.57 -13.29 3.98
N VAL A 108 -8.89 -12.15 3.87
CA VAL A 108 -8.18 -11.50 4.97
C VAL A 108 -9.05 -10.44 5.62
N GLY A 109 -9.78 -9.68 4.81
CA GLY A 109 -10.68 -8.63 5.27
C GLY A 109 -11.17 -7.75 4.14
N GLU A 110 -11.96 -6.75 4.50
CA GLU A 110 -12.60 -5.84 3.55
C GLU A 110 -12.29 -4.40 3.96
N LEU A 111 -12.04 -3.54 2.96
CA LEU A 111 -11.81 -2.12 3.18
C LEU A 111 -12.82 -1.28 2.41
N PRO A 112 -13.25 -0.13 2.95
CA PRO A 112 -14.07 0.81 2.22
C PRO A 112 -13.29 1.43 1.05
N THR A 113 -13.96 1.59 -0.10
CA THR A 113 -13.41 2.21 -1.30
C THR A 113 -14.22 3.45 -1.66
N GLN A 114 -14.32 4.39 -0.73
CA GLN A 114 -15.10 5.64 -0.89
C GLN A 114 -14.65 6.47 -2.09
N SER A 115 -13.38 6.38 -2.48
CA SER A 115 -12.84 7.03 -3.66
C SER A 115 -13.04 6.25 -4.96
N GLY A 116 -13.53 5.02 -4.89
CA GLY A 116 -13.58 4.07 -6.00
C GLY A 116 -12.21 3.43 -6.32
N PHE A 117 -11.25 3.49 -5.40
CA PHE A 117 -9.92 2.89 -5.55
C PHE A 117 -9.53 2.06 -4.33
N ALA A 118 -8.71 1.04 -4.58
CA ALA A 118 -7.94 0.32 -3.56
C ALA A 118 -6.45 0.44 -3.87
N ALA A 119 -5.64 0.64 -2.84
CA ALA A 119 -4.20 0.80 -2.98
C ALA A 119 -3.43 -0.08 -2.00
N LEU A 120 -2.24 -0.51 -2.40
CA LEU A 120 -1.27 -1.21 -1.56
C LEU A 120 -0.18 -0.23 -1.13
N ILE A 121 0.19 -0.26 0.15
CA ILE A 121 1.20 0.62 0.74
C ILE A 121 1.99 -0.12 1.81
N TYR A 122 3.28 0.16 1.96
CA TYR A 122 4.02 -0.38 3.11
C TYR A 122 3.46 0.16 4.41
N ARG A 123 3.37 -0.70 5.43
CA ARG A 123 2.86 -0.28 6.76
C ARG A 123 3.68 0.87 7.35
N GLU A 124 5.00 0.83 7.21
CA GLU A 124 5.89 1.88 7.71
C GLU A 124 5.63 3.24 7.05
N VAL A 125 5.28 3.27 5.76
CA VAL A 125 4.92 4.51 5.05
C VAL A 125 3.62 5.05 5.60
N LEU A 126 2.61 4.18 5.72
CA LEU A 126 1.29 4.55 6.21
C LEU A 126 1.39 5.18 7.61
N GLU A 127 2.17 4.56 8.50
CA GLU A 127 2.45 5.08 9.84
C GLU A 127 3.18 6.43 9.82
N SER A 128 4.18 6.57 8.94
CA SER A 128 4.92 7.84 8.77
C SER A 128 4.00 8.97 8.27
N VAL A 129 3.10 8.67 7.33
CA VAL A 129 2.08 9.62 6.84
C VAL A 129 1.12 10.00 7.98
N ARG A 130 0.62 9.00 8.71
CA ARG A 130 -0.29 9.22 9.85
C ARG A 130 0.33 10.12 10.92
N LYS A 131 1.61 9.92 11.24
CA LYS A 131 2.35 10.75 12.21
C LYS A 131 2.69 12.16 11.71
N GLY A 132 2.38 12.49 10.45
CA GLY A 132 2.72 13.77 9.84
C GLY A 132 4.21 13.93 9.53
N GLU A 133 4.97 12.83 9.49
CA GLU A 133 6.40 12.85 9.20
C GLU A 133 6.67 13.08 7.70
N VAL A 134 5.68 12.81 6.85
CA VAL A 134 5.77 13.03 5.42
C VAL A 134 5.24 14.41 5.01
N LYS A 135 6.13 15.22 4.43
CA LYS A 135 5.86 16.64 4.14
C LYS A 135 5.26 16.93 2.76
N LYS A 136 5.26 15.98 1.83
CA LYS A 136 4.85 16.20 0.44
C LYS A 136 4.05 15.02 -0.09
N LEU A 137 2.74 15.02 0.14
CA LEU A 137 1.78 14.14 -0.53
C LEU A 137 1.22 14.83 -1.78
N PRO A 138 0.93 14.09 -2.86
CA PRO A 138 0.18 14.66 -3.98
C PRO A 138 -1.25 15.00 -3.51
N SER A 139 -1.87 15.98 -4.17
CA SER A 139 -3.31 16.20 -4.01
C SER A 139 -4.10 15.01 -4.58
N TRP A 140 -5.39 14.93 -4.24
CA TRP A 140 -6.27 13.93 -4.81
C TRP A 140 -6.41 14.10 -6.33
N GLU A 141 -6.49 15.34 -6.79
CA GLU A 141 -6.55 15.70 -8.20
C GLU A 141 -5.26 15.30 -8.94
N ASP A 142 -4.09 15.56 -8.35
CA ASP A 142 -2.81 15.11 -8.91
C ASP A 142 -2.76 13.58 -9.00
N PHE A 143 -3.27 12.88 -7.97
CA PHE A 143 -3.33 11.42 -7.97
C PHE A 143 -4.20 10.88 -9.11
N LEU A 144 -5.40 11.44 -9.33
CA LEU A 144 -6.29 11.00 -10.41
C LEU A 144 -5.67 11.21 -11.81
N GLN A 145 -4.90 12.28 -12.00
CA GLN A 145 -4.15 12.49 -13.25
C GLN A 145 -3.05 11.44 -13.46
N LEU A 146 -2.54 10.87 -12.37
CA LEU A 146 -1.55 9.80 -12.33
C LEU A 146 -2.17 8.40 -12.34
N THR A 147 -3.47 8.22 -12.53
CA THR A 147 -4.09 6.88 -12.63
C THR A 147 -4.67 6.62 -14.02
N SER A 148 -4.20 7.34 -15.05
CA SER A 148 -4.49 7.00 -16.44
C SER A 148 -3.83 5.68 -16.83
N ASP A 149 -4.34 5.01 -17.88
CA ASP A 149 -4.07 3.61 -18.26
C ASP A 149 -2.59 3.21 -18.46
N GLN A 150 -1.64 4.13 -18.33
CA GLN A 150 -0.21 3.93 -18.60
C GLN A 150 0.68 4.00 -17.37
N VAL A 151 0.10 4.02 -16.17
CA VAL A 151 0.86 4.28 -14.95
C VAL A 151 1.62 3.04 -14.52
N VAL A 152 2.93 3.18 -14.44
CA VAL A 152 3.82 2.16 -13.90
C VAL A 152 3.95 2.36 -12.39
N TRP A 153 3.56 1.32 -11.65
CA TRP A 153 3.74 1.27 -10.21
C TRP A 153 5.07 0.57 -9.83
N PRO A 154 5.68 0.91 -8.69
CA PRO A 154 5.34 2.05 -7.84
C PRO A 154 5.68 3.38 -8.53
N HIS A 155 4.85 4.41 -8.32
CA HIS A 155 5.05 5.71 -8.97
C HIS A 155 5.74 6.71 -8.03
N ARG A 156 6.80 7.38 -8.51
CA ARG A 156 7.67 8.26 -7.70
C ARG A 156 6.99 9.46 -7.02
N LYS A 157 5.78 9.83 -7.43
CA LYS A 157 5.02 10.95 -6.84
C LYS A 157 4.05 10.51 -5.75
N THR A 158 3.84 9.20 -5.58
CA THR A 158 2.83 8.64 -4.69
C THR A 158 3.46 7.65 -3.70
N PRO A 159 2.90 7.50 -2.49
CA PRO A 159 3.39 6.54 -1.50
C PRO A 159 3.08 5.07 -1.81
N PHE A 160 2.29 4.79 -2.85
CA PHE A 160 1.69 3.48 -3.05
C PHE A 160 2.60 2.53 -3.83
N LEU A 161 2.57 1.26 -3.42
CA LEU A 161 3.08 0.13 -4.19
C LEU A 161 2.24 -0.13 -5.43
N PHE A 162 0.94 0.12 -5.33
CA PHE A 162 -0.06 -0.05 -6.39
C PHE A 162 -1.31 0.74 -6.02
N ALA A 163 -2.03 1.24 -7.02
CA ALA A 163 -3.42 1.66 -6.86
C ALA A 163 -4.24 1.30 -8.09
N GLY A 164 -5.41 0.72 -7.85
CA GLY A 164 -6.33 0.25 -8.88
C GLY A 164 -7.73 0.74 -8.63
N ARG A 165 -8.46 1.02 -9.71
CA ARG A 165 -9.88 1.37 -9.63
C ARG A 165 -10.69 0.13 -9.25
N MET A 166 -11.71 0.32 -8.43
CA MET A 166 -12.72 -0.68 -8.10
C MET A 166 -14.03 -0.29 -8.78
N VAL A 167 -14.54 -1.15 -9.64
CA VAL A 167 -15.74 -0.89 -10.45
C VAL A 167 -16.98 -1.15 -9.60
N GLU A 168 -17.85 -0.13 -9.50
CA GLU A 168 -19.19 -0.20 -8.88
C GLU A 168 -19.25 -0.78 -7.45
N ALA A 169 -18.14 -0.71 -6.70
CA ALA A 169 -18.08 -1.25 -5.34
C ALA A 169 -17.77 -0.18 -4.28
N SER A 170 -18.51 -0.25 -3.17
CA SER A 170 -18.30 0.56 -1.97
C SER A 170 -17.26 -0.04 -1.02
N MET A 171 -16.95 -1.32 -1.20
CA MET A 171 -15.97 -2.09 -0.45
C MET A 171 -15.08 -2.87 -1.42
N ALA A 172 -13.84 -3.12 -1.03
CA ALA A 172 -12.97 -4.09 -1.70
C ALA A 172 -12.55 -5.17 -0.71
N ALA A 173 -12.63 -6.43 -1.15
CA ALA A 173 -12.17 -7.57 -0.40
C ALA A 173 -10.71 -7.90 -0.73
N LEU A 174 -9.90 -8.13 0.29
CA LEU A 174 -8.51 -8.54 0.17
C LEU A 174 -8.38 -10.01 0.53
N TYR A 175 -7.79 -10.78 -0.38
CA TYR A 175 -7.52 -12.19 -0.19
C TYR A 175 -6.04 -12.52 -0.35
N THR A 176 -5.60 -13.62 0.26
CA THR A 176 -4.24 -14.16 0.12
C THR A 176 -4.28 -15.61 -0.30
N LEU A 177 -3.41 -15.95 -1.25
CA LEU A 177 -3.11 -17.33 -1.61
C LEU A 177 -1.90 -17.79 -0.80
N GLU A 178 -2.07 -18.87 -0.04
CA GLU A 178 -0.99 -19.46 0.76
C GLU A 178 -0.57 -20.83 0.22
N ARG A 179 0.74 -21.02 0.05
CA ARG A 179 1.37 -22.30 -0.28
C ARG A 179 2.48 -22.56 0.74
N GLU A 180 2.52 -23.76 1.29
CA GLU A 180 3.54 -24.16 2.28
C GLU A 180 3.66 -23.18 3.47
N GLY A 181 2.54 -22.60 3.90
CA GLY A 181 2.49 -21.63 5.01
C GLY A 181 3.07 -20.25 4.67
N ARG A 182 3.22 -19.91 3.39
CA ARG A 182 3.70 -18.60 2.92
C ARG A 182 2.71 -18.02 1.92
N VAL A 183 2.50 -16.70 2.00
CA VAL A 183 1.70 -15.99 1.00
C VAL A 183 2.46 -15.95 -0.33
N THR A 184 1.89 -16.52 -1.39
CA THR A 184 2.47 -16.52 -2.74
C THR A 184 1.67 -15.67 -3.73
N GLY A 185 0.41 -15.36 -3.41
CA GLY A 185 -0.46 -14.49 -4.20
C GLY A 185 -1.34 -13.59 -3.33
N VAL A 186 -1.76 -12.47 -3.90
CA VAL A 186 -2.72 -11.52 -3.31
C VAL A 186 -3.78 -11.21 -4.36
N LEU A 187 -5.02 -11.08 -3.91
CA LEU A 187 -6.16 -10.70 -4.73
C LEU A 187 -6.89 -9.54 -4.05
N ILE A 188 -7.17 -8.48 -4.81
CA ILE A 188 -8.13 -7.44 -4.42
C ILE A 188 -9.34 -7.56 -5.34
N SER A 189 -10.53 -7.77 -4.79
CA SER A 189 -11.76 -7.89 -5.58
C SER A 189 -12.78 -6.82 -5.16
N SER A 190 -13.54 -6.31 -6.14
CA SER A 190 -14.74 -5.50 -5.89
C SER A 190 -15.89 -6.35 -5.33
N GLU A 191 -15.81 -7.67 -5.49
CA GLU A 191 -16.78 -8.62 -4.96
C GLU A 191 -16.42 -8.98 -3.52
N SER A 192 -17.26 -8.57 -2.58
CA SER A 192 -17.26 -9.10 -1.23
C SER A 192 -17.91 -10.48 -1.24
N SER A 193 -17.22 -11.50 -0.71
CA SER A 193 -17.80 -12.83 -0.47
C SER A 193 -18.89 -12.82 0.63
N GLY A 194 -19.19 -11.65 1.21
CA GLY A 194 -20.19 -11.43 2.27
C GLY A 194 -21.60 -11.05 1.81
N GLY A 195 -22.00 -11.39 0.58
CA GLY A 195 -23.36 -11.17 0.05
C GLY A 195 -24.25 -12.42 0.10
N PHE A 196 -24.29 -13.15 1.21
CA PHE A 196 -25.40 -14.06 1.50
C PHE A 196 -26.11 -13.55 2.74
N GLU A 197 -27.17 -12.76 2.53
CA GLU A 197 -28.32 -12.75 3.46
C GLU A 197 -29.17 -14.01 3.21
#